data_AF-A0A1G9YY86-F1
#
_entry.id   AF-A0A1G9YY86-F1
#
_cell.length_a   1.000
_cell.length_b   1.000
_cell.length_c   1.000
_cell.angle_alpha   90.00
_cell.angle_beta   90.00
_cell.angle_gamma   90.00
#
_symmetry.space_group_name_H-M   'P 1'
#
loop_
_entity.id
_entity.type
_entity.pdbx_description
1 polymer ?
#
loop_
_entity_poly.entity_id
_entity_poly.type
_entity_poly.pdbx_seq_one_letter_code
_entity_poly.pdbx_strand_id
1 'polypeptide(L)'
;MIGEITNKYIRKEIIWIGGSNIIIRKLVSAVMACVLIMLSFFLTAQKDLAIIIGIYLFPILLIYGVPVSILSDFVTNKLISFHRVIFALIIHLFLATLFVVTPALFSGSEIFNFYFIISLFSSFLFYCIDEFLRSKLTIYLRQKIFLSKRAKDLCEKIGDLRI
;
A
#
# COMPACT_ATOMS: atom_id res chain seq x y z
N MET A 1 22.80 31.29 12.53
CA MET A 1 22.27 30.56 13.71
C MET A 1 20.80 30.18 13.55
N ILE A 2 19.87 31.10 13.25
CA ILE A 2 18.44 30.77 13.05
C ILE A 2 18.21 29.79 11.87
N GLY A 3 18.91 29.98 10.74
CA GLY A 3 18.77 29.11 9.55
C GLY A 3 19.24 27.66 9.73
N GLU A 4 20.17 27.39 10.65
CA GLU A 4 20.60 26.02 10.97
C GLU A 4 19.58 25.29 11.84
N ILE A 5 18.91 26.01 12.74
CA ILE A 5 17.90 25.46 13.64
C ILE A 5 16.65 25.07 12.83
N THR A 6 16.21 25.92 11.90
CA THR A 6 15.09 25.60 10.98
C THR A 6 15.42 24.43 10.07
N ASN A 7 16.64 24.35 9.52
CA ASN A 7 17.05 23.24 8.65
C ASN A 7 17.08 21.91 9.43
N LYS A 8 17.53 21.91 10.69
CA LYS A 8 17.57 20.72 11.55
C LYS A 8 16.17 20.24 11.96
N TYR A 9 15.24 21.16 12.22
CA TYR A 9 13.84 20.83 12.52
C TYR A 9 13.09 20.27 11.30
N ILE A 10 13.24 20.90 10.13
CA ILE A 10 12.65 20.42 8.87
C ILE A 10 13.19 19.03 8.52
N ARG A 11 14.50 18.79 8.69
CA ARG A 11 15.10 17.48 8.44
C ARG A 11 14.58 16.41 9.41
N LYS A 12 14.33 16.74 10.68
CA LYS A 12 13.76 15.81 11.67
C LYS A 12 12.29 15.47 11.38
N GLU A 13 11.48 16.44 10.97
CA GLU A 13 10.10 16.19 10.54
C GLU A 13 10.04 15.35 9.27
N ILE A 14 10.90 15.59 8.28
CA ILE A 14 10.97 14.79 7.05
C ILE A 14 11.31 13.31 7.37
N ILE A 15 12.20 13.07 8.33
CA ILE A 15 12.58 11.72 8.77
C ILE A 15 11.45 11.04 9.55
N TRP A 16 10.74 11.78 10.42
CA TRP A 16 9.57 11.26 11.17
C TRP A 16 8.38 10.96 10.26
N ILE A 17 8.15 11.80 9.25
CA ILE A 17 7.20 11.56 8.16
C ILE A 17 7.60 10.29 7.40
N GLY A 18 8.90 10.05 7.18
CA GLY A 18 9.40 8.84 6.51
C GLY A 18 9.00 7.51 7.17
N GLY A 19 9.10 7.40 8.50
CA GLY A 19 8.79 6.16 9.25
C GLY A 19 7.28 5.90 9.41
N SER A 20 6.51 6.91 9.82
CA SER A 20 5.03 6.80 9.92
C SER A 20 4.36 6.59 8.56
N ASN A 21 5.00 7.05 7.47
CA ASN A 21 4.50 6.81 6.12
C ASN A 21 4.56 5.35 5.69
N ILE A 22 5.42 4.50 6.26
CA ILE A 22 5.53 3.11 5.80
C ILE A 22 4.26 2.34 6.16
N ILE A 23 3.86 2.35 7.44
CA ILE A 23 2.67 1.63 7.90
C ILE A 23 1.41 2.18 7.23
N ILE A 24 1.26 3.51 7.18
CA ILE A 24 0.11 4.15 6.52
C ILE A 24 0.06 3.77 5.04
N ARG A 25 1.20 3.76 4.33
CA ARG A 25 1.26 3.34 2.92
C ARG A 25 0.78 1.90 2.77
N LYS A 26 1.27 0.97 3.59
CA LYS A 26 0.84 -0.44 3.52
C LYS A 26 -0.66 -0.61 3.82
N LEU A 27 -1.19 0.11 4.80
CA LEU A 27 -2.63 0.10 5.12
C LEU A 27 -3.48 0.64 3.98
N VAL A 28 -3.08 1.76 3.37
CA VAL A 28 -3.76 2.32 2.20
C VAL A 28 -3.70 1.34 1.03
N SER A 29 -2.56 0.69 0.79
CA SER A 29 -2.44 -0.34 -0.25
C SER A 29 -3.38 -1.52 0.00
N ALA A 30 -3.52 -1.98 1.25
CA ALA A 30 -4.43 -3.06 1.61
C ALA A 30 -5.89 -2.70 1.30
N VAL A 31 -6.34 -1.51 1.73
CA VAL A 31 -7.70 -1.01 1.49
C VAL A 31 -7.96 -0.88 -0.02
N MET A 32 -7.05 -0.23 -0.74
CA MET A 32 -7.20 0.00 -2.18
C MET A 32 -7.21 -1.31 -2.97
N ALA A 33 -6.33 -2.26 -2.65
CA ALA A 33 -6.30 -3.56 -3.32
C ALA A 33 -7.60 -4.35 -3.08
N CYS A 34 -8.11 -4.33 -1.83
CA CYS A 34 -9.38 -4.95 -1.49
C CYS A 34 -10.54 -4.34 -2.29
N VAL A 35 -10.63 -3.00 -2.32
CA VAL A 35 -11.68 -2.29 -3.08
C VAL A 35 -11.60 -2.60 -4.57
N LEU A 36 -10.39 -2.63 -5.16
CA LEU A 36 -10.22 -2.96 -6.58
C LEU A 36 -10.66 -4.39 -6.90
N ILE A 37 -10.39 -5.36 -6.01
CA ILE A 37 -10.86 -6.73 -6.20
C ILE A 37 -12.38 -6.80 -6.10
N MET A 38 -12.96 -6.19 -5.06
CA MET A 38 -14.41 -6.13 -4.92
C MET A 38 -15.06 -5.52 -6.16
N LEU A 39 -14.49 -4.42 -6.68
CA LEU A 39 -14.96 -3.77 -7.91
C LEU A 39 -14.85 -4.71 -9.12
N SER A 40 -13.74 -5.46 -9.24
CA SER A 40 -13.56 -6.44 -10.32
C SER A 40 -14.66 -7.52 -10.31
N PHE A 41 -15.02 -8.04 -9.12
CA PHE A 41 -16.12 -9.00 -8.97
C PHE A 41 -17.50 -8.40 -9.19
N PHE A 42 -17.67 -7.15 -8.79
CA PHE A 42 -18.92 -6.43 -9.03
C PHE A 42 -19.17 -6.24 -10.52
N LEU A 43 -18.12 -5.95 -11.30
CA LEU A 43 -18.18 -5.79 -12.76
C LEU A 43 -18.43 -7.11 -13.51
N THR A 44 -18.00 -8.25 -12.96
CA THR A 44 -18.26 -9.58 -13.56
C THR A 44 -19.63 -10.16 -13.20
N ALA A 45 -20.56 -9.32 -12.72
CA ALA A 45 -21.92 -9.67 -12.29
C ALA A 45 -22.02 -10.65 -11.10
N GLN A 46 -20.92 -10.90 -10.37
CA GLN A 46 -20.88 -11.74 -9.17
C GLN A 46 -20.96 -10.90 -7.90
N LYS A 47 -22.07 -10.15 -7.74
CA LYS A 47 -22.23 -9.16 -6.66
C LYS A 47 -22.15 -9.76 -5.25
N ASP A 48 -22.75 -10.93 -5.06
CA ASP A 48 -22.77 -11.60 -3.75
C ASP A 48 -21.37 -12.09 -3.34
N LEU A 49 -20.61 -12.59 -4.31
CA LEU A 49 -19.21 -12.98 -4.09
C LEU A 49 -18.31 -11.78 -3.84
N ALA A 50 -18.58 -10.62 -4.43
CA ALA A 50 -17.77 -9.42 -4.22
C ALA A 50 -17.71 -9.00 -2.73
N ILE A 51 -18.85 -9.02 -2.04
CA ILE A 51 -18.92 -8.65 -0.62
C ILE A 51 -18.24 -9.71 0.25
N ILE A 52 -18.53 -10.99 0.00
CA ILE A 52 -17.91 -12.11 0.73
C ILE A 52 -16.40 -12.06 0.58
N ILE A 53 -15.89 -11.94 -0.65
CA ILE A 53 -14.46 -11.82 -0.93
C ILE A 53 -13.89 -10.60 -0.23
N GLY A 54 -14.55 -9.44 -0.26
CA GLY A 54 -14.09 -8.24 0.44
C GLY A 54 -13.90 -8.44 1.94
N ILE A 55 -14.89 -9.04 2.61
CA ILE A 55 -14.87 -9.29 4.06
C ILE A 55 -13.73 -10.22 4.46
N TYR A 56 -13.45 -11.26 3.67
CA TYR A 56 -12.36 -12.22 3.97
C TYR A 56 -10.99 -11.74 3.47
N LEU A 57 -10.94 -11.08 2.32
CA LEU A 57 -9.69 -10.64 1.71
C LEU A 57 -9.04 -9.52 2.51
N PHE A 58 -9.80 -8.57 3.02
CA PHE A 58 -9.27 -7.45 3.80
C PHE A 58 -8.42 -7.90 5.01
N PRO A 59 -8.91 -8.75 5.94
CA PRO A 59 -8.11 -9.24 7.05
C PRO A 59 -6.92 -10.09 6.59
N ILE A 60 -7.06 -10.86 5.50
CA ILE A 60 -5.94 -11.62 4.91
C ILE A 60 -4.84 -10.66 4.43
N LEU A 61 -5.19 -9.58 3.74
CA LEU A 61 -4.21 -8.58 3.29
C LEU A 61 -3.54 -7.85 4.46
N LEU A 62 -4.25 -7.62 5.56
CA LEU A 62 -3.65 -7.02 6.75
C LEU A 62 -2.68 -7.97 7.47
N ILE A 63 -3.08 -9.23 7.65
CA ILE A 63 -2.31 -10.23 8.41
C ILE A 63 -1.13 -10.77 7.59
N TYR A 64 -1.31 -10.96 6.28
CA TYR A 64 -0.28 -11.53 5.40
C TYR A 64 0.30 -10.50 4.44
N GLY A 65 -0.53 -9.74 3.74
CA GLY A 65 -0.07 -8.79 2.72
C GLY A 65 0.86 -7.71 3.27
N VAL A 66 0.52 -7.11 4.43
CA VAL A 66 1.34 -6.07 5.07
C VAL A 66 2.71 -6.63 5.52
N PRO A 67 2.80 -7.73 6.30
CA PRO A 67 4.10 -8.31 6.65
C PRO A 67 4.94 -8.74 5.45
N VAL A 68 4.31 -9.36 4.43
CA VAL A 68 4.99 -9.73 3.17
C VAL A 68 5.63 -8.51 2.52
N SER A 69 4.91 -7.39 2.52
CA SER A 69 5.40 -6.16 1.90
C SER A 69 6.51 -5.47 2.71
N ILE A 70 6.47 -5.57 4.03
CA ILE A 70 7.57 -5.11 4.90
C ILE A 70 8.81 -6.00 4.69
N LEU A 71 8.62 -7.32 4.61
CA LEU A 71 9.68 -8.28 4.34
C LEU A 71 10.31 -8.05 2.96
N SER A 72 9.49 -7.83 1.93
CA SER A 72 9.94 -7.47 0.59
C SER A 72 10.79 -6.20 0.58
N ASP A 73 10.36 -5.15 1.29
CA ASP A 73 11.14 -3.92 1.45
C ASP A 73 12.47 -4.16 2.16
N PHE A 74 12.48 -5.03 3.18
CA PHE A 74 13.69 -5.40 3.91
C PHE A 74 14.67 -6.19 3.05
N VAL A 75 14.21 -7.19 2.30
CA VAL A 75 15.05 -8.05 1.45
C VAL A 75 15.61 -7.28 0.27
N THR A 76 14.81 -6.37 -0.32
CA THR A 76 15.18 -5.65 -1.54
C THR A 76 15.86 -4.30 -1.27
N ASN A 77 16.10 -3.93 0.00
CA ASN A 77 16.66 -2.63 0.38
C ASN A 77 18.02 -2.30 -0.25
N LYS A 78 18.84 -3.30 -0.57
CA LYS A 78 20.18 -3.15 -1.19
C LYS A 78 20.15 -3.16 -2.72
N LEU A 79 19.01 -3.44 -3.35
CA LEU A 79 18.90 -3.59 -4.80
C LEU A 79 18.70 -2.25 -5.50
N ILE A 80 19.26 -2.14 -6.72
CA ILE A 80 19.15 -0.95 -7.57
C ILE A 80 17.75 -0.92 -8.22
N SER A 81 17.19 0.29 -8.35
CA SER A 81 15.79 0.63 -8.68
C SER A 81 14.99 -0.42 -9.47
N PHE A 82 15.37 -0.77 -10.70
CA PHE A 82 14.57 -1.69 -11.54
C PHE A 82 14.57 -3.13 -11.02
N HIS A 83 15.73 -3.61 -10.56
CA HIS A 83 15.85 -4.94 -9.97
C HIS A 83 15.03 -5.02 -8.68
N ARG A 84 15.01 -3.96 -7.87
CA ARG A 84 14.18 -3.89 -6.66
C ARG A 84 12.70 -4.17 -6.95
N VAL A 85 12.16 -3.51 -7.98
CA VAL A 85 10.76 -3.66 -8.42
C VAL A 85 10.48 -5.12 -8.79
N ILE A 86 11.32 -5.72 -9.63
CA ILE A 86 11.13 -7.11 -10.06
C ILE A 86 11.22 -8.08 -8.88
N PHE A 87 12.26 -7.98 -8.05
CA PHE A 87 12.44 -8.88 -6.90
C PHE A 87 11.30 -8.72 -5.88
N ALA A 88 10.84 -7.50 -5.64
CA ALA A 88 9.71 -7.26 -4.74
C ALA A 88 8.43 -7.91 -5.26
N LEU A 89 8.15 -7.81 -6.57
CA LEU A 89 7.02 -8.49 -7.20
C LEU A 89 7.13 -10.01 -7.06
N ILE A 90 8.31 -10.59 -7.33
CA ILE A 90 8.53 -12.03 -7.20
C ILE A 90 8.26 -12.49 -5.77
N ILE A 91 8.76 -11.77 -4.75
CA ILE A 91 8.52 -12.10 -3.34
C ILE A 91 7.02 -12.11 -3.02
N HIS A 92 6.29 -11.10 -3.49
CA HIS A 92 4.85 -10.99 -3.31
C HIS A 92 4.08 -12.15 -3.95
N LEU A 93 4.37 -12.49 -5.21
CA LEU A 93 3.70 -13.58 -5.92
C LEU A 93 4.08 -14.97 -5.35
N PHE A 94 5.33 -15.15 -4.96
CA PHE A 94 5.83 -16.37 -4.36
C PHE A 94 5.16 -16.64 -3.00
N LEU A 95 5.09 -15.64 -2.12
CA LEU A 95 4.46 -15.80 -0.81
C LEU A 95 2.94 -15.96 -0.92
N ALA A 96 2.30 -15.30 -1.89
CA ALA A 96 0.87 -15.51 -2.19
C ALA A 96 0.58 -16.93 -2.72
N THR A 97 1.49 -17.48 -3.53
CA THR A 97 1.42 -18.87 -3.99
C THR A 97 1.53 -19.83 -2.81
N LEU A 98 2.54 -19.65 -1.95
CA LEU A 98 2.73 -20.48 -0.76
C LEU A 98 1.51 -20.43 0.18
N PHE A 99 0.92 -19.26 0.37
CA PHE A 99 -0.26 -19.09 1.22
C PHE A 99 -1.44 -19.99 0.80
N VAL A 100 -1.62 -20.26 -0.50
CA VAL A 100 -2.71 -21.12 -1.00
C VAL A 100 -2.26 -22.58 -1.15
N VAL A 101 -1.06 -22.81 -1.67
CA VAL A 101 -0.55 -24.17 -1.93
C VAL A 101 -0.37 -24.94 -0.63
N THR A 102 0.16 -24.32 0.43
CA THR A 102 0.39 -25.01 1.71
C THR A 102 -0.88 -25.65 2.27
N PRO A 103 -1.99 -24.92 2.53
CA PRO A 103 -3.22 -25.54 3.03
C PRO A 103 -3.86 -26.49 2.01
N ALA A 104 -3.73 -26.24 0.71
CA ALA A 104 -4.30 -27.11 -0.33
C ALA A 104 -3.64 -28.50 -0.36
N LEU A 105 -2.33 -28.59 -0.09
CA LEU A 105 -1.62 -29.87 0.02
C LEU A 105 -2.15 -30.74 1.17
N PHE A 106 -2.70 -30.13 2.23
CA PHE A 106 -3.27 -30.86 3.37
C PHE A 106 -4.76 -31.14 3.21
N SER A 107 -5.51 -30.31 2.47
CA SER A 107 -6.97 -30.42 2.36
C SER A 107 -7.46 -31.14 1.10
N GLY A 108 -6.64 -31.26 0.04
CA GLY A 108 -7.04 -31.87 -1.23
C GLY A 108 -8.17 -31.13 -1.95
N SER A 109 -8.36 -29.83 -1.70
CA SER A 109 -9.59 -29.14 -2.08
C SER A 109 -9.75 -28.86 -3.58
N GLU A 110 -10.95 -29.09 -4.11
CA GLU A 110 -11.32 -28.78 -5.50
C GLU A 110 -11.39 -27.26 -5.80
N ILE A 111 -11.45 -26.41 -4.76
CA ILE A 111 -11.57 -24.95 -4.91
C ILE A 111 -10.18 -24.28 -5.04
N PHE A 112 -9.11 -25.07 -5.12
CA PHE A 112 -7.72 -24.59 -5.21
C PHE A 112 -7.53 -23.55 -6.33
N ASN A 113 -8.03 -23.83 -7.54
CA ASN A 113 -7.84 -22.95 -8.70
C ASN A 113 -8.41 -21.54 -8.48
N PHE A 114 -9.59 -21.46 -7.85
CA PHE A 114 -10.24 -20.18 -7.57
C PHE A 114 -9.44 -19.36 -6.55
N TYR A 115 -9.10 -19.95 -5.40
CA TYR A 115 -8.32 -19.26 -4.37
C TYR A 115 -6.91 -18.91 -4.84
N PHE A 116 -6.31 -19.74 -5.69
CA PHE A 116 -4.99 -19.50 -6.26
C PHE A 116 -4.98 -18.25 -7.15
N ILE A 117 -5.93 -18.15 -8.08
CA ILE A 117 -6.06 -16.98 -8.96
C ILE A 117 -6.29 -15.71 -8.13
N ILE A 118 -7.14 -15.78 -7.11
CA ILE A 118 -7.47 -14.63 -6.27
C ILE A 118 -6.29 -14.19 -5.40
N SER A 119 -5.55 -15.14 -4.86
CA SER A 119 -4.34 -14.85 -4.09
C SER A 119 -3.28 -14.16 -4.95
N LEU A 120 -3.05 -14.66 -6.17
CA LEU A 120 -2.09 -14.04 -7.10
C LEU A 120 -2.56 -12.64 -7.52
N PHE A 121 -3.83 -12.49 -7.90
CA PHE A 121 -4.35 -11.21 -8.35
C PHE A 121 -4.36 -10.16 -7.23
N SER A 122 -4.74 -10.55 -6.01
CA SER A 122 -4.69 -9.67 -4.85
C SER A 122 -3.29 -9.25 -4.46
N SER A 123 -2.34 -10.19 -4.46
CA SER A 123 -0.94 -9.88 -4.17
C SER A 123 -0.33 -8.96 -5.23
N PHE A 124 -0.66 -9.19 -6.50
CA PHE A 124 -0.24 -8.33 -7.60
C PHE A 124 -0.79 -6.90 -7.45
N LEU A 125 -2.09 -6.73 -7.22
CA LEU A 125 -2.69 -5.40 -7.04
C LEU A 125 -2.14 -4.69 -5.81
N PHE A 126 -2.02 -5.41 -4.69
CA PHE A 126 -1.42 -4.88 -3.47
C PHE A 126 -0.02 -4.35 -3.72
N TYR A 127 0.83 -5.15 -4.39
CA TYR A 127 2.18 -4.76 -4.76
C TYR A 127 2.19 -3.52 -5.66
N CYS A 128 1.39 -3.52 -6.73
CA CYS A 128 1.31 -2.41 -7.67
C CYS A 128 0.91 -1.10 -6.99
N ILE A 129 -0.07 -1.14 -6.09
CA ILE A 129 -0.49 0.04 -5.33
C ILE A 129 0.61 0.49 -4.36
N ASP A 130 1.24 -0.44 -3.63
CA ASP A 130 2.32 -0.08 -2.70
C ASP A 130 3.50 0.59 -3.41
N GLU A 131 3.92 0.03 -4.54
CA GLU A 131 5.01 0.57 -5.33
C GLU A 131 4.62 1.90 -6.01
N PHE A 132 3.37 2.04 -6.46
CA PHE A 132 2.84 3.32 -6.96
C PHE A 132 2.85 4.39 -5.87
N LEU A 133 2.42 4.08 -4.66
CA LEU A 133 2.44 5.01 -3.52
C LEU A 133 3.87 5.37 -3.08
N ARG A 134 4.85 4.50 -3.35
CA ARG A 134 6.28 4.75 -3.12
C ARG A 134 6.92 5.63 -4.20
N SER A 135 6.31 5.76 -5.37
CA SER A 135 6.87 6.49 -6.50
C SER A 135 7.12 7.98 -6.18
N LYS A 136 8.12 8.57 -6.85
CA LYS A 136 8.44 10.01 -6.71
C LYS A 136 7.27 10.91 -7.05
N LEU A 137 6.42 10.48 -7.99
CA LEU A 137 5.22 11.21 -8.41
C LEU A 137 4.24 11.35 -7.25
N THR A 138 3.97 10.27 -6.53
CA THR A 138 3.04 10.28 -5.38
C THR A 138 3.58 11.16 -4.25
N ILE A 139 4.89 11.09 -3.98
CA ILE A 139 5.55 11.94 -2.99
C ILE A 139 5.41 13.42 -3.38
N TYR A 140 5.65 13.76 -4.65
CA TYR A 140 5.50 15.12 -5.17
C TYR A 140 4.05 15.63 -5.06
N LEU A 141 3.06 14.83 -5.48
CA LEU A 141 1.65 15.19 -5.41
C LEU A 141 1.20 15.41 -3.96
N ARG A 142 1.64 14.54 -3.05
CA ARG A 142 1.34 14.68 -1.62
C ARG A 142 1.91 15.96 -1.03
N GLN A 143 3.15 16.31 -1.37
CA GLN A 143 3.77 17.57 -0.94
C GLN A 143 3.00 18.77 -1.49
N LYS A 144 2.61 18.75 -2.77
CA LYS A 144 1.83 19.82 -3.40
C LYS A 144 0.48 20.04 -2.72
N ILE A 145 -0.24 18.96 -2.40
CA ILE A 145 -1.54 19.01 -1.71
C ILE A 145 -1.38 19.55 -0.28
N PHE A 146 -0.35 19.11 0.44
CA PHE A 146 -0.10 19.58 1.80
C PHE A 146 0.21 21.09 1.83
N LEU A 147 1.03 21.56 0.90
CA LEU A 147 1.36 22.98 0.78
C LEU A 147 0.15 23.82 0.39
N SER A 148 -0.70 23.34 -0.52
CA SER A 148 -1.91 24.08 -0.91
C SER A 148 -2.91 24.20 0.25
N LYS A 149 -3.06 23.16 1.07
CA LYS A 149 -3.90 23.20 2.27
C LYS A 149 -3.37 24.20 3.30
N ARG A 150 -2.07 24.17 3.58
CA ARG A 150 -1.43 25.11 4.51
C ARG A 150 -1.54 26.56 4.05
N ALA A 151 -1.45 26.80 2.74
CA ALA A 151 -1.65 28.14 2.18
C ALA A 151 -3.08 28.65 2.39
N LYS A 152 -4.09 27.78 2.23
CA LYS A 152 -5.50 28.13 2.51
C LYS A 152 -5.72 28.47 3.99
N ASP A 153 -5.25 27.62 4.90
CA ASP A 153 -5.41 27.84 6.34
C ASP A 153 -4.74 29.16 6.81
N LEU A 154 -3.62 29.54 6.19
CA LEU A 154 -2.97 30.83 6.47
C LEU A 154 -3.78 32.02 5.94
N CYS A 155 -4.36 31.92 4.74
CA CYS A 155 -5.21 32.97 4.20
C CYS A 155 -6.46 33.20 5.04
N GLU A 156 -7.10 32.12 5.51
CA GLU A 156 -8.27 32.21 6.41
C GLU A 156 -7.90 32.90 7.73
N LYS A 157 -6.80 32.48 8.38
CA LYS A 157 -6.32 33.13 9.61
C LYS A 157 -6.00 34.62 9.44
N ILE A 158 -5.45 35.02 8.30
CA ILE A 158 -5.15 36.44 8.02
C ILE A 158 -6.45 37.22 7.79
N GLY A 159 -7.48 36.60 7.20
CA GLY A 159 -8.80 37.18 7.05
C GLY A 159 -9.48 37.47 8.40
N ASP A 160 -9.42 36.52 9.32
CA ASP A 160 -10.00 36.64 10.68
C ASP A 160 -9.33 37.73 11.52
N LEU A 161 -8.04 38.01 11.29
CA LEU A 161 -7.29 39.06 11.99
C LEU A 161 -7.54 40.47 11.46
N ARG A 162 -8.29 40.61 10.36
CA ARG A 162 -8.57 41.90 9.69
C ARG A 162 -9.92 42.50 10.07
N ILE A 163 -10.69 41.81 10.92
CA ILE A 163 -11.98 42.22 11.50
C ILE A 163 -11.73 42.63 12.96
#